data_AF-A0A0G2F5C8-F1
#
_entry.id   AF-A0A0G2F5C8-F1
#
_cell.length_a   1.000
_cell.length_b   1.000
_cell.length_c   1.000
_cell.angle_alpha   90.00
_cell.angle_beta   90.00
_cell.angle_gamma   90.00
#
_symmetry.space_group_name_H-M   'P 1'
#
loop_
_entity.id
_entity.type
_entity.pdbx_description
1 polymer ?
#
loop_
_entity_poly.entity_id
_entity_poly.type
_entity_poly.pdbx_seq_one_letter_code
_entity_poly.pdbx_strand_id
1 'polypeptide(L)'
;MISPVFTHPLDPATAEEIQLATDLVKQLFKDVPLHFKAAGLDEPPKKELSAYLEAEHKGQTLPDLPRRMFVMWYIKHTPRLFEAVVDVTNSRIEMHKELPRDFHGPVDRTELNEAAQAVMRDPQVLKEIKRLKIDDTTVVLDPWDYGVDGEGTQERHTQVHRIAPSSRYL
;
A
#
# COMPACT_ATOMS: atom_id res chain seq x y z
N MET A 1 35.85 10.75 -3.53
CA MET A 1 34.64 11.41 -2.99
C MET A 1 33.53 11.14 -3.99
N ILE A 2 32.55 10.34 -3.62
CA ILE A 2 31.36 10.11 -4.44
C ILE A 2 30.56 11.41 -4.32
N SER A 3 30.36 12.13 -5.43
CA SER A 3 29.48 13.30 -5.43
C SER A 3 28.13 12.87 -4.85
N PRO A 4 27.48 13.67 -3.97
CA PRO A 4 26.14 13.35 -3.52
C PRO A 4 25.28 13.12 -4.77
N VAL A 5 24.61 11.97 -4.82
CA VAL A 5 23.68 11.66 -5.90
C VAL A 5 22.66 12.79 -5.88
N PHE A 6 22.63 13.60 -6.93
CA PHE A 6 21.61 14.61 -7.10
C PHE A 6 20.28 13.88 -7.27
N THR A 7 19.40 14.03 -6.29
CA THR A 7 18.05 13.46 -6.33
C THR A 7 17.10 14.55 -6.76
N HIS A 8 16.55 14.41 -7.95
CA HIS A 8 15.57 15.36 -8.47
C HIS A 8 14.28 15.28 -7.61
N PRO A 9 13.56 16.39 -7.37
CA PRO A 9 12.36 16.38 -6.53
C PRO A 9 11.23 15.45 -7.01
N LEU A 10 11.25 15.07 -8.29
CA LEU A 10 10.31 14.11 -8.89
C LEU A 10 10.88 12.69 -9.05
N ASP A 11 12.11 12.44 -8.60
CA ASP A 11 12.64 11.08 -8.59
C ASP A 11 11.82 10.21 -7.63
N PRO A 12 11.49 8.96 -8.02
CA PRO A 12 10.79 8.02 -7.16
C PRO A 12 11.46 7.91 -5.78
N ALA A 13 10.66 7.62 -4.76
CA ALA A 13 11.17 7.42 -3.41
C ALA A 13 12.23 6.31 -3.39
N THR A 14 13.34 6.56 -2.70
CA THR A 14 14.36 5.51 -2.49
C THR A 14 13.94 4.55 -1.38
N ALA A 15 14.61 3.41 -1.30
CA ALA A 15 14.37 2.45 -0.22
C ALA A 15 14.65 3.05 1.17
N GLU A 16 15.69 3.88 1.27
CA GLU A 16 16.11 4.56 2.50
C GLU A 16 15.07 5.59 2.95
N GLU A 17 14.48 6.33 2.00
CA GLU A 17 13.43 7.31 2.29
C GLU A 17 12.15 6.64 2.79
N ILE A 18 11.74 5.55 2.12
CA ILE A 18 10.59 4.74 2.57
C ILE A 18 10.87 4.15 3.95
N GLN A 19 12.07 3.64 4.19
CA GLN A 19 12.47 3.09 5.49
C GLN A 19 12.40 4.16 6.58
N LEU A 20 13.00 5.34 6.37
CA LEU A 20 12.96 6.44 7.31
C LEU A 20 11.53 6.91 7.60
N ALA A 21 10.70 7.07 6.55
CA ALA A 21 9.32 7.48 6.71
C ALA A 21 8.51 6.46 7.54
N THR A 22 8.64 5.17 7.23
CA THR A 22 7.94 4.11 7.99
C THR A 22 8.45 3.97 9.41
N ASP A 23 9.74 4.21 9.67
CA ASP A 23 10.30 4.15 11.03
C ASP A 23 9.82 5.32 11.91
N LEU A 24 9.71 6.52 11.35
CA LEU A 24 9.09 7.66 12.05
C LEU A 24 7.63 7.35 12.41
N VAL A 25 6.87 6.71 11.51
CA VAL A 25 5.50 6.26 11.81
C VAL A 25 5.50 5.19 12.91
N LYS A 26 6.37 4.17 12.85
CA LYS A 26 6.47 3.14 13.91
C LYS A 26 6.79 3.75 15.27
N GLN A 27 7.63 4.79 15.32
CA GLN A 27 7.95 5.48 16.57
C GLN A 27 6.76 6.20 17.20
N LEU A 28 5.81 6.69 16.39
CA LEU A 28 4.56 7.29 16.86
C LEU A 28 3.61 6.24 17.47
N PHE A 29 3.66 5.00 16.97
CA PHE A 29 2.79 3.88 17.36
C PHE A 29 3.56 2.81 18.13
N LYS A 30 4.35 3.20 19.14
CA LYS A 30 5.17 2.27 19.93
C LYS A 30 4.35 1.07 20.42
N ASP A 31 4.91 -0.12 20.22
CA ASP A 31 4.34 -1.41 20.60
C ASP A 31 2.97 -1.74 19.95
N VAL A 32 2.55 -0.98 18.94
CA VAL A 32 1.34 -1.27 18.15
C VAL A 32 1.74 -1.94 16.84
N PRO A 33 1.21 -3.14 16.54
CA PRO A 33 1.51 -3.81 15.28
C PRO A 33 0.83 -3.09 14.11
N LEU A 34 1.62 -2.63 13.15
CA LEU A 34 1.15 -1.94 11.95
C LEU A 34 1.20 -2.84 10.71
N HIS A 35 0.31 -2.58 9.74
CA HIS A 35 0.34 -3.16 8.40
C HIS A 35 0.41 -2.01 7.38
N PHE A 36 1.59 -1.77 6.81
CA PHE A 36 1.80 -0.74 5.78
C PHE A 36 1.22 -1.19 4.44
N LYS A 37 0.46 -0.30 3.81
CA LYS A 37 -0.30 -0.56 2.57
C LYS A 37 0.31 0.13 1.36
N ALA A 38 0.81 1.34 1.55
CA ALA A 38 1.49 2.11 0.53
C ALA A 38 2.53 3.03 1.19
N ALA A 39 3.65 3.24 0.50
CA ALA A 39 4.61 4.27 0.81
C ALA A 39 5.29 4.73 -0.48
N GLY A 40 5.51 6.03 -0.64
CA GLY A 40 6.11 6.57 -1.85
C GLY A 40 6.27 8.09 -1.78
N LEU A 41 6.79 8.68 -2.85
CA LEU A 41 6.99 10.13 -2.94
C LEU A 41 5.64 10.84 -2.87
N ASP A 42 5.53 11.79 -1.95
CA ASP A 42 4.50 12.82 -1.98
C ASP A 42 5.06 13.97 -2.82
N GLU A 43 4.54 14.12 -4.05
CA GLU A 43 5.06 15.10 -4.99
C GLU A 43 4.96 16.52 -4.43
N PRO A 44 5.98 17.38 -4.61
CA PRO A 44 5.95 18.73 -4.06
C PRO A 44 4.78 19.56 -4.62
N PRO A 45 4.24 20.52 -3.85
CA PRO A 45 3.19 21.40 -4.33
C PRO A 45 3.58 22.08 -5.65
N LYS A 46 2.67 22.07 -6.63
CA LYS A 46 2.93 22.59 -7.99
C LYS A 46 3.60 23.97 -8.00
N LYS A 47 3.22 24.87 -7.10
CA LYS A 47 3.78 26.22 -7.01
C LYS A 47 5.28 26.19 -6.64
N GLU A 48 5.66 25.37 -5.67
CA GLU A 48 7.05 25.21 -5.21
C GLU A 48 7.87 24.49 -6.29
N LEU A 49 7.33 23.41 -6.85
CA LEU A 49 7.97 22.67 -7.93
C LEU A 49 8.20 23.53 -9.18
N SER A 50 7.24 24.37 -9.56
CA SER A 50 7.39 25.26 -10.73
C SER A 50 8.55 26.24 -10.54
N ALA A 51 8.69 26.82 -9.34
CA ALA A 51 9.81 27.70 -9.02
C ALA A 51 11.16 26.97 -9.04
N TYR A 52 11.18 25.73 -8.54
CA TYR A 52 12.35 24.85 -8.63
C TYR A 52 12.75 24.58 -10.09
N LEU A 53 11.81 24.13 -10.92
CA LEU A 53 12.04 23.81 -12.33
C LEU A 53 12.46 25.04 -13.14
N GLU A 54 11.92 26.22 -12.84
CA GLU A 54 12.32 27.46 -13.50
C GLU A 54 13.76 27.85 -13.15
N ALA A 55 14.14 27.72 -11.88
CA ALA A 55 15.52 27.94 -11.43
C ALA A 55 16.49 26.93 -12.06
N GLU A 56 16.10 25.65 -12.09
CA GLU A 56 16.85 24.57 -12.73
C GLU A 56 17.08 24.84 -14.21
N HIS A 57 16.02 25.18 -14.96
CA HIS A 57 16.10 25.49 -16.39
C HIS A 57 17.02 26.69 -16.68
N LYS A 58 17.07 27.68 -15.78
CA LYS A 58 17.91 28.86 -15.91
C LYS A 58 19.33 28.68 -15.37
N GLY A 59 19.67 27.51 -14.83
CA GLY A 59 20.95 27.28 -14.15
C GLY A 59 21.16 28.16 -12.93
N GLN A 60 20.07 28.58 -12.28
CA GLN A 60 20.10 29.41 -11.08
C GLN A 60 20.22 28.54 -9.82
N THR A 61 20.45 29.18 -8.68
CA THR A 61 20.41 28.50 -7.39
C THR A 61 19.03 27.89 -7.18
N LEU A 62 19.01 26.58 -6.93
CA LEU A 62 17.78 25.82 -6.71
C LEU A 62 17.16 26.21 -5.37
N PRO A 63 15.84 26.48 -5.32
CA PRO A 63 15.10 26.61 -4.08
C PRO A 63 15.24 25.35 -3.22
N ASP A 64 15.22 25.52 -1.90
CA ASP A 64 15.12 24.39 -0.98
C ASP A 64 13.72 23.76 -1.12
N LEU A 65 13.70 22.46 -1.45
CA LEU A 65 12.48 21.69 -1.69
C LEU A 65 12.58 20.35 -0.95
N PRO A 66 12.00 20.24 0.26
CA PRO A 66 12.05 19.02 1.03
C PRO A 66 11.41 17.84 0.30
N ARG A 67 12.02 16.67 0.41
CA ARG A 67 11.44 15.41 -0.06
C ARG A 67 10.47 14.88 1.00
N ARG A 68 9.26 14.60 0.56
CA ARG A 68 8.16 14.12 1.41
C ARG A 68 7.70 12.75 0.96
N MET A 69 7.33 11.92 1.92
CA MET A 69 6.84 10.57 1.69
C MET A 69 5.41 10.46 2.16
N PHE A 70 4.52 10.04 1.28
CA PHE A 70 3.20 9.56 1.64
C PHE A 70 3.32 8.16 2.23
N VAL A 71 2.62 7.89 3.33
CA VAL A 71 2.58 6.58 3.98
C VAL A 71 1.15 6.26 4.40
N MET A 72 0.66 5.06 4.09
CA MET A 72 -0.66 4.57 4.49
C MET A 72 -0.55 3.22 5.20
N TRP A 73 -1.27 3.04 6.31
CA TRP A 73 -1.21 1.81 7.10
C TRP A 73 -2.50 1.52 7.89
N TYR A 74 -2.69 0.26 8.23
CA TYR A 74 -3.65 -0.18 9.25
C TYR A 74 -2.95 -0.47 10.58
N ILE A 75 -3.69 -0.38 11.69
CA ILE A 75 -3.36 -1.15 12.90
C ILE A 75 -3.83 -2.60 12.66
N LYS A 76 -2.93 -3.58 12.81
CA LYS A 76 -3.24 -4.99 12.52
C LYS A 76 -4.49 -5.47 13.26
N HIS A 77 -5.31 -6.25 12.57
CA HIS A 77 -6.57 -6.81 13.08
C HIS A 77 -7.62 -5.77 13.50
N THR A 78 -7.55 -4.55 12.96
CA THR A 78 -8.57 -3.51 13.16
C THR A 78 -8.91 -2.82 11.82
N PRO A 79 -10.09 -2.20 11.68
CA PRO A 79 -10.43 -1.41 10.50
C PRO A 79 -9.86 0.03 10.56
N ARG A 80 -8.85 0.28 11.41
CA ARG A 80 -8.28 1.62 11.61
C ARG A 80 -7.21 1.91 10.58
N LEU A 81 -7.62 2.61 9.53
CA LEU A 81 -6.75 3.09 8.45
C LEU A 81 -6.20 4.47 8.78
N PHE A 82 -4.94 4.69 8.48
CA PHE A 82 -4.24 5.96 8.67
C PHE A 82 -3.46 6.33 7.43
N GLU A 83 -3.26 7.62 7.24
CA GLU A 83 -2.30 8.17 6.29
C GLU A 83 -1.44 9.26 6.92
N ALA A 84 -0.24 9.45 6.38
CA ALA A 84 0.69 10.49 6.78
C ALA A 84 1.48 11.04 5.59
N VAL A 85 1.94 12.27 5.76
CA VAL A 85 3.00 12.88 4.95
C VAL A 85 4.20 13.13 5.86
N VAL A 86 5.34 12.56 5.48
CA VAL A 86 6.58 12.58 6.25
C VAL A 86 7.66 13.32 5.47
N ASP A 87 8.14 14.44 6.01
CA ASP A 87 9.30 15.15 5.48
C ASP A 87 10.56 14.39 5.91
N VAL A 88 11.14 13.64 4.97
CA VAL A 88 12.33 12.81 5.21
C VAL A 88 13.61 13.64 5.17
N THR A 89 13.60 14.78 4.48
CA THR A 89 14.72 15.74 4.48
C THR A 89 14.95 16.31 5.88
N ASN A 90 13.88 16.69 6.58
CA ASN A 90 13.95 17.26 7.92
C ASN A 90 13.60 16.26 9.03
N SER A 91 13.37 14.99 8.69
CA SER A 91 13.06 13.90 9.63
C SER A 91 11.88 14.20 10.56
N ARG A 92 10.75 14.67 10.00
CA ARG A 92 9.55 15.01 10.76
C ARG A 92 8.27 14.55 10.07
N ILE A 93 7.26 14.21 10.86
CA ILE A 93 5.90 13.97 10.36
C ILE A 93 5.21 15.33 10.21
N GLU A 94 4.86 15.71 8.99
CA GLU A 94 4.14 16.98 8.74
C GLU A 94 2.65 16.84 9.00
N MET A 95 2.11 15.66 8.70
CA MET A 95 0.70 15.34 8.87
C MET A 95 0.54 13.86 9.14
N HIS A 96 -0.36 13.50 10.04
CA HIS A 96 -0.96 12.17 10.05
C HIS A 96 -2.42 12.26 10.49
N LYS A 97 -3.27 11.36 10.00
CA LYS A 97 -4.67 11.29 10.43
C LYS A 97 -5.22 9.87 10.31
N GLU A 98 -6.18 9.55 11.16
CA GLU A 98 -7.03 8.38 10.99
C GLU A 98 -8.10 8.70 9.93
N LEU A 99 -8.29 7.80 8.98
CA LEU A 99 -9.34 7.92 7.97
C LEU A 99 -10.69 7.41 8.50
N PRO A 100 -11.81 7.93 7.99
CA PRO A 100 -13.14 7.42 8.30
C PRO A 100 -13.31 5.92 7.95
N ARG A 101 -14.29 5.26 8.57
CA ARG A 101 -14.45 3.80 8.53
C ARG A 101 -14.91 3.25 7.17
N ASP A 102 -15.41 4.11 6.31
CA ASP A 102 -15.82 3.88 4.92
C ASP A 102 -14.66 4.00 3.92
N PHE A 103 -13.44 4.32 4.38
CA PHE A 103 -12.23 4.30 3.54
C PHE A 103 -11.46 2.99 3.70
N HIS A 104 -11.14 2.34 2.58
CA HIS A 104 -10.31 1.15 2.54
C HIS A 104 -8.97 1.41 1.83
N GLY A 105 -7.89 0.88 2.39
CA GLY A 105 -6.57 0.93 1.78
C GLY A 105 -6.46 -0.03 0.58
N PRO A 106 -5.50 0.21 -0.33
CA PRO A 106 -5.30 -0.61 -1.52
C PRO A 106 -5.01 -2.05 -1.14
N VAL A 107 -5.35 -3.01 -2.00
CA VAL A 107 -5.03 -4.40 -1.67
C VAL A 107 -3.53 -4.70 -1.76
N ASP A 108 -3.02 -5.57 -0.87
CA ASP A 108 -1.62 -6.00 -0.90
C ASP A 108 -1.47 -7.51 -1.08
N ARG A 109 -0.26 -7.95 -1.45
CA ARG A 109 0.00 -9.35 -1.75
C ARG A 109 -0.12 -10.26 -0.52
N THR A 110 0.23 -9.77 0.66
CA THR A 110 0.15 -10.54 1.91
C THR A 110 -1.29 -10.87 2.23
N GLU A 111 -2.18 -9.88 2.23
CA GLU A 111 -3.59 -10.12 2.52
C GLU A 111 -4.31 -10.94 1.45
N LEU A 112 -3.98 -10.76 0.16
CA LEU A 112 -4.57 -11.57 -0.91
C LEU A 112 -4.16 -13.05 -0.73
N ASN A 113 -2.89 -13.30 -0.40
CA ASN A 113 -2.43 -14.65 -0.08
C ASN A 113 -3.14 -15.21 1.17
N GLU A 114 -3.30 -14.43 2.23
CA GLU A 114 -4.02 -14.84 3.45
C GLU A 114 -5.49 -15.19 3.15
N ALA A 115 -6.16 -14.41 2.31
CA ALA A 115 -7.53 -14.66 1.85
C ALA A 115 -7.63 -15.98 1.07
N ALA A 116 -6.71 -16.23 0.13
CA ALA A 116 -6.65 -17.51 -0.59
C ALA A 116 -6.48 -18.69 0.38
N GLN A 117 -5.59 -18.57 1.37
CA GLN A 117 -5.38 -19.63 2.37
C GLN A 117 -6.57 -19.78 3.33
N ALA A 118 -7.31 -18.73 3.62
CA ALA A 118 -8.54 -18.82 4.40
C ALA A 118 -9.59 -19.65 3.66
N VAL A 119 -9.75 -19.41 2.35
CA VAL A 119 -10.68 -20.15 1.49
C VAL A 119 -10.33 -21.63 1.41
N MET A 120 -9.06 -22.00 1.24
CA MET A 120 -8.65 -23.41 1.21
C MET A 120 -8.77 -24.14 2.56
N ARG A 121 -8.86 -23.40 3.67
CA ARG A 121 -9.10 -23.97 5.01
C ARG A 121 -10.58 -24.10 5.34
N ASP A 122 -11.47 -23.49 4.55
CA ASP A 122 -12.90 -23.50 4.83
C ASP A 122 -13.53 -24.88 4.49
N PRO A 123 -14.17 -25.55 5.47
CA PRO A 123 -14.77 -26.87 5.22
C PRO A 123 -15.90 -26.87 4.19
N GLN A 124 -16.62 -25.76 4.01
CA GLN A 124 -17.69 -25.65 3.01
C GLN A 124 -17.09 -25.55 1.61
N VAL A 125 -16.01 -24.78 1.43
CA VAL A 125 -15.25 -24.73 0.17
C VAL A 125 -14.71 -26.11 -0.19
N LEU A 126 -14.08 -26.81 0.75
CA LEU A 126 -13.56 -28.18 0.54
C LEU A 126 -14.68 -29.17 0.19
N LYS A 127 -15.86 -29.04 0.82
CA LYS A 127 -17.04 -29.85 0.49
C LYS A 127 -17.51 -29.60 -0.95
N GLU A 128 -17.51 -28.35 -1.41
CA GLU A 128 -17.90 -28.01 -2.78
C GLU A 128 -16.89 -28.49 -3.81
N ILE A 129 -15.58 -28.38 -3.54
CA ILE A 129 -14.52 -28.95 -4.38
C ILE A 129 -14.73 -30.46 -4.55
N LYS A 130 -14.97 -31.18 -3.45
CA LYS A 130 -15.27 -32.62 -3.46
C LYS A 130 -16.56 -32.94 -4.22
N ARG A 131 -17.63 -32.16 -4.01
CA ARG A 131 -18.93 -32.33 -4.71
C ARG A 131 -18.77 -32.21 -6.22
N LEU A 132 -17.94 -31.25 -6.65
CA LEU A 132 -17.64 -30.97 -8.05
C LEU A 132 -16.58 -31.91 -8.65
N LYS A 133 -15.98 -32.81 -7.86
CA LYS A 133 -14.96 -33.79 -8.28
C LYS A 133 -13.74 -33.15 -8.95
N ILE A 134 -13.34 -31.99 -8.45
CA ILE A 134 -12.14 -31.29 -8.88
C ILE A 134 -10.96 -31.83 -8.09
N ASP A 135 -9.80 -31.98 -8.75
CA ASP A 135 -8.56 -32.25 -8.04
C ASP A 135 -8.06 -30.97 -7.37
N ASP A 136 -7.77 -31.04 -6.07
CA ASP A 136 -7.25 -29.95 -5.25
C ASP A 136 -5.97 -29.34 -5.85
N THR A 137 -5.20 -30.12 -6.64
CA THR A 137 -3.99 -29.63 -7.34
C THR A 137 -4.27 -28.71 -8.53
N THR A 138 -5.51 -28.71 -9.03
CA THR A 138 -5.94 -27.89 -10.19
C THR A 138 -6.66 -26.61 -9.76
N VAL A 139 -6.86 -26.39 -8.46
CA VAL A 139 -7.56 -25.21 -7.96
C VAL A 139 -6.60 -24.02 -7.94
N VAL A 140 -6.82 -23.06 -8.83
CA VAL A 140 -6.16 -21.76 -8.77
C VAL A 140 -7.12 -20.77 -8.13
N LEU A 141 -6.68 -20.11 -7.06
CA LEU A 141 -7.42 -19.05 -6.40
C LEU A 141 -6.91 -17.69 -6.87
N ASP A 142 -7.86 -16.80 -7.18
CA ASP A 142 -7.61 -15.44 -7.61
C ASP A 142 -8.39 -14.48 -6.70
N PRO A 143 -7.77 -14.00 -5.60
CA PRO A 143 -8.36 -13.03 -4.69
C PRO A 143 -8.40 -11.63 -5.31
N TRP A 144 -9.57 -11.00 -5.23
CA TRP A 144 -9.84 -9.64 -5.68
C TRP A 144 -10.41 -8.81 -4.53
N ASP A 145 -10.17 -7.50 -4.58
CA ASP A 145 -10.95 -6.57 -3.78
C ASP A 145 -12.44 -6.71 -4.08
N TYR A 146 -13.27 -6.52 -3.06
CA TYR A 146 -14.69 -6.81 -3.15
C TYR A 146 -15.50 -5.72 -3.88
N GLY A 147 -14.92 -4.53 -4.05
CA GLY A 147 -15.66 -3.35 -4.49
C GLY A 147 -16.69 -2.92 -3.44
N VAL A 148 -17.89 -2.55 -3.89
CA VAL A 148 -18.99 -2.06 -3.04
C VAL A 148 -20.24 -2.89 -3.31
N ASP A 149 -20.82 -3.48 -2.27
CA ASP A 149 -22.11 -4.20 -2.32
C ASP A 149 -23.13 -3.55 -1.36
N GLY A 150 -23.68 -2.42 -1.80
CA GLY A 150 -24.64 -1.63 -1.03
C GLY A 150 -24.03 -0.89 0.18
N GLU A 151 -24.90 -0.44 1.09
CA GLU A 151 -24.53 0.39 2.25
C GLU A 151 -24.66 -0.36 3.59
N GLY A 152 -25.04 -1.64 3.56
CA GLY A 152 -25.37 -2.42 4.75
C GLY A 152 -24.16 -2.78 5.63
N THR A 153 -22.95 -2.74 5.05
CA THR A 153 -21.70 -2.97 5.75
C THR A 153 -20.61 -2.05 5.19
N GLN A 154 -19.67 -1.66 6.05
CA GLN A 154 -18.43 -0.95 5.69
C GLN A 154 -17.20 -1.82 5.99
N GLU A 155 -17.42 -3.10 6.28
CA GLU A 155 -16.34 -4.06 6.49
C GLU A 155 -15.56 -4.27 5.20
N ARG A 156 -14.26 -4.50 5.37
CA ARG A 156 -13.36 -4.77 4.26
C ARG A 156 -13.47 -6.23 3.87
N HIS A 157 -13.94 -6.49 2.66
CA HIS A 157 -14.13 -7.83 2.11
C HIS A 157 -13.15 -8.11 0.95
N THR A 158 -12.97 -9.38 0.66
CA THR A 158 -12.18 -9.87 -0.47
C THR A 158 -12.97 -10.99 -1.14
N GLN A 159 -13.13 -10.92 -2.45
CA GLN A 159 -13.75 -11.97 -3.24
C GLN A 159 -12.69 -12.89 -3.81
N VAL A 160 -12.73 -14.16 -3.46
CA VAL A 160 -11.80 -15.15 -4.04
C VAL A 160 -12.50 -15.89 -5.17
N HIS A 161 -12.07 -15.60 -6.40
CA HIS A 161 -12.50 -16.32 -7.57
C HIS A 161 -11.73 -17.62 -7.70
N ARG A 162 -12.42 -18.66 -8.19
CA ARG A 162 -11.78 -19.92 -8.55
C ARG A 162 -11.57 -19.97 -10.05
N ILE A 163 -10.33 -20.19 -10.47
CA ILE A 163 -9.98 -20.50 -11.85
C ILE A 163 -9.60 -21.98 -11.92
N ALA A 164 -10.37 -22.77 -12.67
CA ALA A 164 -9.96 -24.10 -13.06
C ALA A 164 -9.19 -23.96 -14.39
N PRO A 165 -7.90 -24.34 -14.47
CA PRO A 165 -7.26 -24.43 -15.77
C PRO A 165 -7.99 -25.49 -16.58
N SER A 166 -8.38 -25.12 -17.81
CA SER A 166 -8.99 -26.04 -18.77
C SER A 166 -8.06 -27.24 -18.97
N SER A 167 -8.57 -28.47 -18.81
CA SER A 167 -7.84 -29.71 -19.07
C SER A 167 -7.54 -29.97 -20.56
N ARG A 168 -7.44 -28.92 -21.39
CA ARG A 168 -7.17 -29.03 -22.83
C ARG A 168 -5.75 -28.63 -23.22
N TYR A 169 -4.74 -28.95 -22.42
CA TYR A 169 -3.35 -28.97 -22.87
C TYR A 169 -2.54 -29.96 -22.03
N LEU A 170 -2.86 -31.25 -22.16
CA LEU A 170 -1.92 -32.37 -22.08
C LEU A 170 -2.38 -33.44 -23.07
#